data_AF-A0A4W5M3T2-F1
#
_entry.id   AF-A0A4W5M3T2-F1
#
_cell.length_a   1.000
_cell.length_b   1.000
_cell.length_c   1.000
_cell.angle_alpha   90.00
_cell.angle_beta   90.00
_cell.angle_gamma   90.00
#
_symmetry.space_group_name_H-M   'P 1'
#
loop_
_entity.id
_entity.type
_entity.pdbx_description
1 polymer ?
#
loop_
_entity_poly.entity_id
_entity_poly.type
_entity_poly.pdbx_seq_one_letter_code
_entity_poly.pdbx_strand_id
1 'polypeptide(L)'
;MTVCYVSDHWAQYVSVAGPARPSTISLEKLQLEYDHLFLRAVLHVLRNKRLGIWLFMSEMPYGTLSSSMLWRVLYVMQCAETTAPDTLNSTDNTYTCLQALREPSHQERFEKWLCEVNSSDGISLLTALAHMAMPTHHSDPSFITTIALLVFQVSYVSVSTRETYSKVGRELLAAIATAHPYVISVLLDRLRETIETVGMVALYLSKELPLFLWRPSPEEVRVIGGWLLQHPLSAVENSLACVLLEGLDWGYTQDGTLALPSSLHSEVALLVAEAYQKYLTDKPYNGFISEGIKQVSYLASVLRLGLSPEASFSQWAWQLLLRLKLHGNTQYPQAAWSTPGSAPNPSPELTHAPNMHPVLRAVKAGLPIGCYLAIAMTTVGHRLEVFCTEGVDLLKNLIQSQHLRAAVHLLDNILPPTYPLSFYLLKNTQ
;
A
#
# COMPACT_ATOMS: atom_id res chain seq x y z
N MET A 1 -4.59 -34.97 -3.07
CA MET A 1 -4.85 -36.00 -2.03
C MET A 1 -3.56 -36.63 -1.55
N THR A 2 -2.89 -37.52 -2.32
CA THR A 2 -1.64 -38.18 -1.86
C THR A 2 -0.51 -37.20 -1.54
N VAL A 3 -0.26 -36.20 -2.41
CA VAL A 3 0.77 -35.18 -2.18
C VAL A 3 0.49 -34.41 -0.90
N CYS A 4 -0.73 -33.90 -0.71
CA CYS A 4 -1.13 -33.17 0.50
C CYS A 4 -0.84 -33.97 1.77
N TYR A 5 -1.27 -35.24 1.81
CA TYR A 5 -1.01 -36.11 2.97
C TYR A 5 0.49 -36.31 3.23
N VAL A 6 1.29 -36.58 2.19
CA VAL A 6 2.75 -36.71 2.33
C VAL A 6 3.38 -35.40 2.79
N SER A 7 2.86 -34.26 2.33
CA SER A 7 3.34 -32.93 2.69
C SER A 7 3.07 -32.58 4.16
N ASP A 8 1.90 -32.98 4.68
CA ASP A 8 1.55 -32.81 6.09
C ASP A 8 2.51 -33.60 6.99
N HIS A 9 2.76 -34.87 6.64
CA HIS A 9 3.74 -35.70 7.35
C HIS A 9 5.16 -35.16 7.23
N TRP A 10 5.53 -34.64 6.05
CA TRP A 10 6.84 -34.01 5.83
C TRP A 10 7.01 -32.76 6.69
N ALA A 11 6.03 -31.85 6.71
CA ALA A 11 6.07 -30.64 7.53
C ALA A 11 6.13 -30.95 9.03
N GLN A 12 5.39 -31.97 9.48
CA GLN A 12 5.49 -32.47 10.86
C GLN A 12 6.86 -33.07 11.15
N TYR A 13 7.43 -33.84 10.22
CA TYR A 13 8.76 -34.41 10.39
C TYR A 13 9.82 -33.31 10.49
N VAL A 14 9.80 -32.31 9.59
CA VAL A 14 10.77 -31.19 9.60
C VAL A 14 10.65 -30.35 10.88
N SER A 15 9.43 -30.05 11.34
CA SER A 15 9.22 -29.26 12.56
C SER A 15 9.66 -29.98 13.84
N VAL A 16 9.54 -31.32 13.90
CA VAL A 16 9.91 -32.14 15.07
C VAL A 16 11.37 -32.61 15.01
N ALA A 17 11.90 -32.88 13.82
CA ALA A 17 13.24 -33.43 13.59
C ALA A 17 14.34 -32.35 13.52
N GLY A 18 14.21 -31.27 14.31
CA GLY A 18 15.31 -30.31 14.54
C GLY A 18 16.64 -31.02 14.88
N PRO A 19 17.78 -30.31 14.87
CA PRO A 19 19.16 -30.83 14.71
C PRO A 19 19.65 -31.91 15.71
N ALA A 20 18.81 -32.37 16.62
CA ALA A 20 19.07 -33.31 17.70
C ALA A 20 18.92 -34.80 17.35
N ARG A 21 18.54 -35.18 16.11
CA ARG A 21 18.45 -36.61 15.74
C ARG A 21 19.61 -37.06 14.85
N PRO A 22 20.43 -38.04 15.29
CA PRO A 22 21.41 -38.68 14.42
C PRO A 22 20.67 -39.61 13.44
N SER A 23 20.25 -39.09 12.30
CA SER A 23 19.74 -39.89 11.18
C SER A 23 20.88 -40.30 10.24
N THR A 24 20.80 -41.49 9.65
CA THR A 24 21.76 -42.00 8.66
C THR A 24 21.74 -41.23 7.34
N ILE A 25 20.68 -40.46 7.10
CA ILE A 25 20.47 -39.61 5.93
C ILE A 25 20.29 -38.17 6.44
N SER A 26 20.97 -37.20 5.81
CA SER A 26 20.82 -35.78 6.17
C SER A 26 19.43 -35.28 5.78
N LEU A 27 18.90 -34.32 6.55
CA LEU A 27 17.61 -33.68 6.27
C LEU A 27 17.56 -33.07 4.86
N GLU A 28 18.68 -32.53 4.38
CA GLU A 28 18.84 -31.99 3.03
C GLU A 28 18.59 -33.04 1.93
N LYS A 29 19.10 -34.26 2.09
CA LYS A 29 18.86 -35.35 1.12
C LYS A 29 17.40 -35.76 1.11
N LEU A 30 16.76 -35.81 2.27
CA LEU A 30 15.33 -36.12 2.35
C LEU A 30 14.46 -35.00 1.74
N GLN A 31 14.83 -33.73 1.95
CA GLN A 31 14.16 -32.59 1.31
C GLN A 31 14.27 -32.69 -0.21
N LEU A 32 15.44 -33.06 -0.75
CA LEU A 32 15.60 -33.26 -2.19
C LEU A 32 14.70 -34.36 -2.74
N GLU A 33 14.59 -35.52 -2.08
CA GLU A 33 13.68 -36.59 -2.53
C GLU A 33 12.21 -36.17 -2.48
N TYR A 34 11.83 -35.46 -1.41
CA TYR A 34 10.49 -34.90 -1.26
C TYR A 34 10.17 -33.87 -2.36
N ASP A 35 11.09 -32.95 -2.64
CA ASP A 35 10.97 -31.95 -3.69
C ASP A 35 10.73 -32.61 -5.07
N HIS A 36 11.47 -33.68 -5.40
CA HIS A 36 11.29 -34.41 -6.66
C HIS A 36 9.97 -35.19 -6.72
N LEU A 37 9.52 -35.76 -5.60
CA LEU A 37 8.19 -36.38 -5.51
C LEU A 37 7.09 -35.36 -5.84
N PHE A 38 7.18 -34.17 -5.23
CA PHE A 38 6.23 -33.09 -5.46
C PHE A 38 6.26 -32.63 -6.92
N LEU A 39 7.45 -32.39 -7.48
CA LEU A 39 7.61 -31.99 -8.89
C LEU A 39 6.98 -33.00 -9.86
N ARG A 40 7.19 -34.30 -9.62
CA ARG A 40 6.57 -35.37 -10.44
C ARG A 40 5.05 -35.32 -10.36
N ALA A 41 4.49 -34.99 -9.20
CA ALA A 41 3.05 -34.85 -9.07
C ALA A 41 2.52 -33.62 -9.83
N VAL A 42 3.20 -32.48 -9.75
CA VAL A 42 2.89 -31.29 -10.57
C VAL A 42 2.91 -31.63 -12.05
N LEU A 43 3.98 -32.28 -12.53
CA LEU A 43 4.11 -32.72 -13.92
C LEU A 43 2.98 -33.67 -14.34
N HIS A 44 2.57 -34.58 -13.46
CA HIS A 44 1.47 -35.50 -13.74
C HIS A 44 0.13 -34.77 -13.91
N VAL A 45 -0.11 -33.75 -13.08
CA VAL A 45 -1.31 -32.90 -13.17
C VAL A 45 -1.28 -32.07 -14.46
N LEU A 46 -0.16 -31.43 -14.77
CA LEU A 46 0.01 -30.62 -16.00
C LEU A 46 -0.13 -31.44 -17.28
N ARG A 47 0.34 -32.69 -17.30
CA ARG A 47 0.22 -33.59 -18.46
C ARG A 47 -1.22 -34.06 -18.71
N ASN A 48 -2.11 -33.92 -17.74
CA ASN A 48 -3.47 -34.42 -17.84
C ASN A 48 -4.39 -33.36 -18.48
N LYS A 49 -4.85 -33.65 -19.70
CA LYS A 49 -5.65 -32.72 -20.53
C LYS A 49 -7.13 -32.65 -20.15
N ARG A 50 -7.54 -33.24 -19.03
CA ARG A 50 -8.94 -33.20 -18.60
C ARG A 50 -9.22 -31.87 -17.92
N LEU A 51 -10.25 -31.18 -18.43
CA LEU A 51 -10.71 -29.88 -17.94
C LEU A 51 -10.88 -29.87 -16.42
N GLY A 52 -10.38 -28.80 -15.78
CA GLY A 52 -10.55 -28.56 -14.35
C GLY A 52 -9.60 -29.33 -13.43
N ILE A 53 -8.72 -30.19 -13.96
CA ILE A 53 -7.68 -30.85 -13.15
C ILE A 53 -6.69 -29.83 -12.58
N TRP A 54 -6.53 -28.68 -13.22
CA TRP A 54 -5.57 -27.67 -12.81
C TRP A 54 -5.97 -26.97 -11.51
N LEU A 55 -7.25 -27.04 -11.12
CA LEU A 55 -7.71 -26.63 -9.79
C LEU A 55 -6.99 -27.40 -8.68
N PHE A 56 -6.58 -28.64 -8.90
CA PHE A 56 -5.80 -29.37 -7.90
C PHE A 56 -4.40 -28.79 -7.68
N MET A 57 -3.87 -28.03 -8.65
CA MET A 57 -2.59 -27.32 -8.47
C MET A 57 -2.72 -26.15 -7.52
N SER A 58 -3.85 -25.43 -7.48
CA SER A 58 -4.00 -24.31 -6.54
C SER A 58 -3.94 -24.79 -5.09
N GLU A 59 -4.41 -26.00 -4.80
CA GLU A 59 -4.49 -26.56 -3.45
C GLU A 59 -3.23 -27.30 -3.00
N MET A 60 -2.14 -27.27 -3.79
CA MET A 60 -0.90 -27.95 -3.40
C MET A 60 -0.14 -27.19 -2.30
N PRO A 61 0.48 -27.89 -1.33
CA PRO A 61 1.12 -27.25 -0.18
C PRO A 61 2.55 -26.77 -0.50
N TYR A 62 2.66 -25.74 -1.34
CA TYR A 62 3.94 -25.21 -1.83
C TYR A 62 4.90 -24.74 -0.74
N GLY A 63 4.40 -24.33 0.43
CA GLY A 63 5.24 -23.90 1.57
C GLY A 63 6.13 -24.99 2.18
N THR A 64 6.03 -26.23 1.70
CA THR A 64 6.86 -27.36 2.13
C THR A 64 8.08 -27.60 1.22
N LEU A 65 8.15 -26.92 0.08
CA LEU A 65 9.22 -27.07 -0.90
C LEU A 65 10.45 -26.24 -0.56
N SER A 66 11.61 -26.68 -1.02
CA SER A 66 12.80 -25.81 -1.03
C SER A 66 12.65 -24.66 -2.02
N SER A 67 13.31 -23.53 -1.76
CA SER A 67 13.38 -22.40 -2.69
C SER A 67 13.83 -22.83 -4.11
N SER A 68 14.86 -23.70 -4.19
CA SER A 68 15.34 -24.23 -5.47
C SER A 68 14.24 -24.99 -6.24
N MET A 69 13.39 -25.75 -5.54
CA MET A 69 12.32 -26.50 -6.19
C MET A 69 11.17 -25.59 -6.61
N LEU A 70 10.84 -24.54 -5.85
CA LEU A 70 9.84 -23.54 -6.25
C LEU A 70 10.17 -22.90 -7.60
N TRP A 71 11.44 -22.54 -7.84
CA TRP A 71 11.90 -22.03 -9.13
C TRP A 71 11.73 -23.04 -10.28
N ARG A 72 11.99 -24.33 -10.02
CA ARG A 72 11.78 -25.40 -11.02
C ARG A 72 10.30 -25.62 -11.32
N VAL A 73 9.46 -25.63 -10.29
CA VAL A 73 8.00 -25.76 -10.43
C VAL A 73 7.44 -24.59 -11.22
N LEU A 74 7.86 -23.35 -10.94
CA LEU A 74 7.49 -22.15 -11.70
C LEU A 74 7.80 -22.33 -13.19
N TYR A 75 9.03 -22.72 -13.51
CA TYR A 75 9.46 -22.94 -14.90
C TYR A 75 8.61 -24.00 -15.61
N VAL A 76 8.42 -25.15 -14.97
CA VAL A 76 7.63 -26.26 -15.54
C VAL A 76 6.17 -25.84 -15.77
N MET A 77 5.59 -25.10 -14.84
CA MET A 77 4.22 -24.57 -14.95
C MET A 77 4.04 -23.62 -16.14
N GLN A 78 5.05 -22.80 -16.45
CA GLN A 78 5.03 -21.92 -17.64
C GLN A 78 5.31 -22.66 -18.95
N CYS A 79 5.91 -23.85 -18.89
CA CYS A 79 6.29 -24.67 -20.03
C CYS A 79 5.33 -25.83 -20.37
N ALA A 80 4.28 -26.03 -19.58
CA ALA A 80 3.47 -27.25 -19.53
C ALA A 80 2.94 -27.75 -20.89
N GLU A 81 2.62 -26.86 -21.82
CA GLU A 81 2.14 -27.22 -23.16
C GLU A 81 3.12 -26.88 -24.31
N THR A 82 4.19 -26.13 -24.03
CA THR A 82 5.09 -25.60 -25.06
C THR A 82 6.33 -26.46 -25.31
N THR A 83 6.62 -27.43 -24.43
CA THR A 83 7.83 -28.27 -24.51
C THR A 83 7.50 -29.75 -24.37
N ALA A 84 8.28 -30.61 -25.03
CA ALA A 84 8.08 -32.05 -24.99
C ALA A 84 8.22 -32.57 -23.54
N PRO A 85 7.43 -33.57 -23.13
CA PRO A 85 7.40 -34.06 -21.75
C PRO A 85 8.75 -34.61 -21.26
N ASP A 86 9.61 -35.09 -22.16
CA ASP A 86 10.92 -35.66 -21.84
C ASP A 86 11.96 -34.58 -21.52
N THR A 87 11.84 -33.38 -22.09
CA THR A 87 12.76 -32.26 -21.81
C THR A 87 12.49 -31.59 -20.45
N LEU A 88 11.26 -31.71 -19.93
CA LEU A 88 10.87 -31.16 -18.61
C LEU A 88 11.36 -32.02 -17.43
N ASN A 89 11.61 -33.31 -17.68
CA ASN A 89 12.17 -34.22 -16.68
C ASN A 89 13.70 -34.12 -16.57
N SER A 90 14.39 -33.60 -17.59
CA SER A 90 15.86 -33.54 -17.65
C SER A 90 16.45 -32.22 -17.14
N THR A 91 15.64 -31.23 -16.77
CA THR A 91 16.12 -29.96 -16.18
C THR A 91 16.49 -30.18 -14.71
N ASP A 92 17.60 -30.87 -14.47
CA ASP A 92 18.16 -31.07 -13.12
C ASP A 92 18.83 -29.81 -12.55
N ASN A 93 19.05 -28.78 -13.37
CA ASN A 93 19.75 -27.57 -12.95
C ASN A 93 18.80 -26.36 -12.80
N THR A 94 18.61 -25.91 -11.57
CA THR A 94 17.86 -24.68 -11.23
C THR A 94 18.39 -23.45 -11.96
N TYR A 95 19.70 -23.39 -12.21
CA TYR A 95 20.33 -22.29 -12.93
C TYR A 95 19.79 -22.14 -14.36
N THR A 96 19.60 -23.25 -15.09
CA THR A 96 19.06 -23.20 -16.45
C THR A 96 17.59 -22.77 -16.49
N CYS A 97 16.80 -23.16 -15.49
CA CYS A 97 15.41 -22.71 -15.34
C CYS A 97 15.36 -21.20 -15.08
N LEU A 98 16.20 -20.69 -14.18
CA LEU A 98 16.30 -19.26 -13.88
C LEU A 98 16.70 -18.44 -15.09
N GLN A 99 17.65 -18.93 -15.89
CA GLN A 99 18.07 -18.25 -17.11
C GLN A 99 16.93 -18.18 -18.13
N ALA A 100 16.21 -19.28 -18.34
CA ALA A 100 15.07 -19.32 -19.27
C ALA A 100 13.91 -18.40 -18.83
N LEU A 101 13.59 -18.35 -17.53
CA LEU A 101 12.55 -17.47 -16.98
C LEU A 101 12.84 -15.97 -17.19
N ARG A 102 14.12 -15.61 -17.36
CA ARG A 102 14.56 -14.23 -17.63
C ARG A 102 14.48 -13.85 -19.11
N GLU A 103 14.29 -14.81 -20.02
CA GLU A 103 14.22 -14.52 -21.44
C GLU A 103 12.86 -13.89 -21.80
N PRO A 104 12.84 -12.74 -22.50
CA PRO A 104 11.58 -12.12 -22.95
C PRO A 104 10.72 -13.07 -23.80
N SER A 105 11.38 -13.88 -24.64
CA SER A 105 10.70 -14.87 -25.49
C SER A 105 9.95 -15.94 -24.70
N HIS A 106 10.35 -16.21 -23.46
CA HIS A 106 9.65 -17.15 -22.58
C HIS A 106 8.36 -16.51 -22.04
N GLN A 107 8.43 -15.25 -21.60
CA GLN A 107 7.29 -14.49 -21.11
C GLN A 107 6.23 -14.30 -22.21
N GLU A 108 6.64 -13.94 -23.42
CA GLU A 108 5.73 -13.81 -24.57
C GLU A 108 5.01 -15.12 -24.90
N ARG A 109 5.73 -16.25 -24.84
CA ARG A 109 5.15 -17.58 -25.05
C ARG A 109 4.12 -17.92 -23.98
N PHE A 110 4.43 -17.60 -22.72
CA PHE A 110 3.52 -17.83 -21.60
C PHE A 110 2.25 -16.97 -21.71
N GLU A 111 2.38 -15.68 -22.04
CA GLU A 111 1.24 -14.79 -22.25
C GLU A 111 0.36 -15.26 -23.42
N LYS A 112 0.98 -15.65 -24.54
CA LYS A 112 0.24 -16.18 -25.70
C LYS A 112 -0.52 -17.45 -25.33
N TRP A 113 0.12 -18.36 -24.61
CA TRP A 113 -0.50 -19.58 -24.15
C TRP A 113 -1.69 -19.31 -23.20
N LEU A 114 -1.58 -18.33 -22.31
CA LEU A 114 -2.67 -17.90 -21.42
C LEU A 114 -3.90 -17.34 -22.17
N CYS A 115 -3.73 -16.87 -23.41
CA CYS A 115 -4.84 -16.49 -24.28
C CYS A 115 -5.55 -17.70 -24.92
N GLU A 116 -4.82 -18.80 -25.13
CA GLU A 116 -5.30 -20.00 -25.80
C GLU A 116 -5.98 -20.98 -24.82
N VAL A 117 -5.48 -21.03 -23.58
CA VAL A 117 -6.05 -21.87 -22.52
C VAL A 117 -7.43 -21.36 -22.08
N ASN A 118 -8.28 -22.28 -21.61
CA ASN A 118 -9.53 -21.87 -20.99
C ASN A 118 -9.26 -21.04 -19.71
N SER A 119 -10.12 -20.05 -19.46
CA SER A 119 -9.93 -19.10 -18.37
C SER A 119 -9.87 -19.76 -16.99
N SER A 120 -10.60 -20.86 -16.77
CA SER A 120 -10.59 -21.60 -15.50
C SER A 120 -9.22 -22.21 -15.19
N ASP A 121 -8.59 -22.85 -16.16
CA ASP A 121 -7.27 -23.46 -15.99
C ASP A 121 -6.18 -22.38 -15.89
N GLY A 122 -6.30 -21.28 -16.66
CA GLY A 122 -5.43 -20.11 -16.50
C GLY A 122 -5.53 -19.47 -15.10
N ILE A 123 -6.74 -19.31 -14.57
CA ILE A 123 -6.98 -18.83 -13.19
C ILE A 123 -6.38 -19.79 -12.17
N SER A 124 -6.60 -21.09 -12.34
CA SER A 124 -6.07 -22.11 -11.43
C SER A 124 -4.53 -22.10 -11.41
N LEU A 125 -3.92 -21.89 -12.58
CA LEU A 125 -2.48 -21.72 -12.68
C LEU A 125 -2.00 -20.47 -11.96
N LEU A 126 -2.54 -19.29 -12.25
CA LEU A 126 -2.14 -18.04 -11.59
C LEU A 126 -2.32 -18.13 -10.06
N THR A 127 -3.38 -18.80 -9.61
CA THR A 127 -3.64 -19.05 -8.18
C THR A 127 -2.56 -19.94 -7.58
N ALA A 128 -2.18 -21.03 -8.25
CA ALA A 128 -1.08 -21.88 -7.83
C ALA A 128 0.24 -21.08 -7.73
N LEU A 129 0.53 -20.23 -8.73
CA LEU A 129 1.72 -19.37 -8.72
C LEU A 129 1.72 -18.42 -7.52
N ALA A 130 0.60 -17.77 -7.23
CA ALA A 130 0.47 -16.91 -6.07
C ALA A 130 0.67 -17.68 -4.75
N HIS A 131 0.07 -18.85 -4.61
CA HIS A 131 0.23 -19.71 -3.43
C HIS A 131 1.67 -20.18 -3.21
N MET A 132 2.51 -20.25 -4.25
CA MET A 132 3.95 -20.47 -4.08
C MET A 132 4.67 -19.29 -3.41
N ALA A 133 4.17 -18.07 -3.58
CA ALA A 133 4.77 -16.85 -3.02
C ALA A 133 4.22 -16.46 -1.64
N MET A 134 3.09 -17.02 -1.22
CA MET A 134 2.44 -16.70 0.07
C MET A 134 3.21 -17.14 1.33
N PRO A 135 3.89 -18.30 1.37
CA PRO A 135 4.57 -18.76 2.58
C PRO A 135 5.63 -17.77 3.07
N THR A 136 5.65 -17.51 4.38
CA THR A 136 6.58 -16.57 5.01
C THR A 136 7.82 -17.23 5.61
N HIS A 137 7.76 -18.54 5.85
CA HIS A 137 8.89 -19.32 6.36
C HIS A 137 9.86 -19.65 5.23
N HIS A 138 11.16 -19.37 5.43
CA HIS A 138 12.22 -19.59 4.43
C HIS A 138 11.92 -18.94 3.07
N SER A 139 11.36 -17.73 3.09
CA SER A 139 10.98 -16.99 1.89
C SER A 139 12.20 -16.52 1.08
N ASP A 140 12.08 -16.60 -0.24
CA ASP A 140 13.02 -16.03 -1.20
C ASP A 140 12.41 -14.74 -1.79
N PRO A 141 12.91 -13.55 -1.39
CA PRO A 141 12.34 -12.29 -1.86
C PRO A 141 12.40 -12.10 -3.37
N SER A 142 13.39 -12.70 -4.04
CA SER A 142 13.54 -12.61 -5.49
C SER A 142 12.49 -13.46 -6.21
N PHE A 143 12.15 -14.62 -5.63
CA PHE A 143 11.07 -15.46 -6.14
C PHE A 143 9.72 -14.77 -5.98
N ILE A 144 9.41 -14.27 -4.78
CA ILE A 144 8.15 -13.57 -4.50
C ILE A 144 8.00 -12.35 -5.42
N THR A 145 9.07 -11.57 -5.59
CA THR A 145 9.10 -10.43 -6.54
C THR A 145 8.78 -10.87 -7.96
N THR A 146 9.37 -11.98 -8.40
CA THR A 146 9.15 -12.54 -9.74
C THR A 146 7.70 -12.96 -9.94
N ILE A 147 7.10 -13.66 -8.97
CA ILE A 147 5.70 -14.08 -9.02
C ILE A 147 4.78 -12.85 -9.04
N ALA A 148 4.99 -11.88 -8.16
CA ALA A 148 4.18 -10.66 -8.12
C ALA A 148 4.24 -9.90 -9.44
N LEU A 149 5.43 -9.73 -10.02
CA LEU A 149 5.60 -9.07 -11.32
C LEU A 149 4.98 -9.85 -12.46
N LEU A 150 5.05 -11.19 -12.45
CA LEU A 150 4.40 -12.03 -13.45
C LEU A 150 2.88 -11.91 -13.40
N VAL A 151 2.29 -11.98 -12.20
CA VAL A 151 0.84 -11.82 -12.02
C VAL A 151 0.42 -10.41 -12.43
N PHE A 152 1.18 -9.38 -12.08
CA PHE A 152 0.91 -8.00 -12.50
C PHE A 152 1.01 -7.83 -14.03
N GLN A 153 2.04 -8.40 -14.65
CA GLN A 153 2.25 -8.38 -16.10
C GLN A 153 1.03 -8.96 -16.84
N VAL A 154 0.59 -10.17 -16.48
CA VAL A 154 -0.57 -10.84 -17.10
C VAL A 154 -1.88 -10.10 -16.78
N SER A 155 -2.05 -9.61 -15.56
CA SER A 155 -3.35 -9.12 -15.10
C SER A 155 -3.62 -7.65 -15.46
N TYR A 156 -2.56 -6.86 -15.67
CA TYR A 156 -2.67 -5.41 -15.86
C TYR A 156 -1.92 -4.87 -17.07
N VAL A 157 -0.71 -5.35 -17.36
CA VAL A 157 0.13 -4.81 -18.45
C VAL A 157 -0.25 -5.41 -19.80
N SER A 158 -0.42 -6.74 -19.84
CA SER A 158 -0.69 -7.48 -21.08
C SER A 158 -2.13 -7.27 -21.54
N VAL A 159 -2.29 -6.53 -22.64
CA VAL A 159 -3.61 -6.13 -23.17
C VAL A 159 -4.45 -7.32 -23.61
N SER A 160 -3.81 -8.41 -24.06
CA SER A 160 -4.49 -9.63 -24.52
C SER A 160 -5.06 -10.48 -23.39
N THR A 161 -4.51 -10.36 -22.18
CA THR A 161 -4.86 -11.23 -21.03
C THR A 161 -5.56 -10.49 -19.89
N ARG A 162 -5.38 -9.16 -19.78
CA ARG A 162 -5.92 -8.33 -18.69
C ARG A 162 -7.44 -8.41 -18.51
N GLU A 163 -8.22 -8.52 -19.60
CA GLU A 163 -9.69 -8.57 -19.51
C GLU A 163 -10.14 -9.82 -18.75
N THR A 164 -9.47 -10.95 -18.99
CA THR A 164 -9.75 -12.24 -18.36
C THR A 164 -9.25 -12.29 -16.92
N TYR A 165 -8.02 -11.82 -16.67
CA TYR A 165 -7.33 -12.11 -15.41
C TYR A 165 -7.27 -10.93 -14.42
N SER A 166 -7.62 -9.70 -14.79
CA SER A 166 -7.49 -8.52 -13.90
C SER A 166 -8.20 -8.67 -12.55
N LYS A 167 -9.40 -9.28 -12.50
CA LYS A 167 -10.13 -9.46 -11.25
C LYS A 167 -9.39 -10.42 -10.30
N VAL A 168 -9.07 -11.62 -10.78
CA VAL A 168 -8.39 -12.64 -9.97
C VAL A 168 -6.97 -12.16 -9.64
N GLY A 169 -6.24 -11.63 -10.61
CA GLY A 169 -4.91 -11.08 -10.41
C GLY A 169 -4.85 -10.02 -9.31
N ARG A 170 -5.88 -9.17 -9.20
CA ARG A 170 -6.00 -8.20 -8.11
C ARG A 170 -6.05 -8.87 -6.73
N GLU A 171 -6.92 -9.87 -6.58
CA GLU A 171 -7.09 -10.63 -5.33
C GLU A 171 -5.79 -11.37 -4.97
N LEU A 172 -5.14 -11.99 -5.96
CA LEU A 172 -3.86 -12.68 -5.79
C LEU A 172 -2.72 -11.74 -5.38
N LEU A 173 -2.59 -10.59 -6.04
CA LEU A 173 -1.58 -9.58 -5.68
C LEU A 173 -1.81 -9.02 -4.27
N ALA A 174 -3.07 -8.78 -3.89
CA ALA A 174 -3.41 -8.34 -2.54
C ALA A 174 -3.07 -9.41 -1.49
N ALA A 175 -3.31 -10.69 -1.78
CA ALA A 175 -2.92 -11.80 -0.92
C ALA A 175 -1.38 -11.83 -0.74
N ILE A 176 -0.62 -11.79 -1.84
CA ILE A 176 0.85 -11.78 -1.80
C ILE A 176 1.36 -10.58 -1.00
N ALA A 177 0.82 -9.39 -1.25
CA ALA A 177 1.19 -8.18 -0.52
C ALA A 177 0.78 -8.20 0.97
N THR A 178 -0.24 -8.97 1.34
CA THR A 178 -0.63 -9.16 2.74
C THR A 178 0.41 -10.03 3.47
N ALA A 179 0.90 -11.09 2.82
CA ALA A 179 1.98 -11.91 3.35
C ALA A 179 3.33 -11.17 3.34
N HIS A 180 3.57 -10.35 2.32
CA HIS A 180 4.85 -9.69 2.05
C HIS A 180 4.64 -8.20 1.69
N PRO A 181 4.49 -7.29 2.67
CA PRO A 181 4.13 -5.89 2.41
C PRO A 181 5.10 -5.10 1.49
N TYR A 182 6.37 -5.52 1.39
CA TYR A 182 7.34 -4.90 0.49
C TYR A 182 6.98 -5.06 -1.00
N VAL A 183 6.12 -6.03 -1.33
CA VAL A 183 5.63 -6.23 -2.71
C VAL A 183 4.87 -5.01 -3.21
N ILE A 184 4.27 -4.21 -2.33
CA ILE A 184 3.61 -2.96 -2.73
C ILE A 184 4.62 -1.99 -3.35
N SER A 185 5.84 -1.90 -2.81
CA SER A 185 6.94 -1.11 -3.38
C SER A 185 7.36 -1.62 -4.76
N VAL A 186 7.52 -2.93 -4.91
CA VAL A 186 7.83 -3.59 -6.20
C VAL A 186 6.76 -3.26 -7.26
N LEU A 187 5.48 -3.36 -6.88
CA LEU A 187 4.37 -3.06 -7.78
C LEU A 187 4.30 -1.58 -8.12
N LEU A 188 4.60 -0.69 -7.18
CA LEU A 188 4.63 0.76 -7.42
C LEU A 188 5.71 1.13 -8.44
N ASP A 189 6.91 0.59 -8.30
CA ASP A 189 8.01 0.80 -9.24
C ASP A 189 7.62 0.32 -10.64
N ARG A 190 7.05 -0.89 -10.74
CA ARG A 190 6.60 -1.41 -12.03
C ARG A 190 5.43 -0.62 -12.61
N LEU A 191 4.49 -0.18 -11.78
CA LEU A 191 3.35 0.63 -12.20
C LEU A 191 3.81 1.97 -12.74
N ARG A 192 4.81 2.61 -12.12
CA ARG A 192 5.41 3.86 -12.59
C ARG A 192 5.91 3.76 -14.03
N GLU A 193 6.55 2.64 -14.39
CA GLU A 193 7.05 2.39 -15.75
C GLU A 193 5.93 2.08 -16.75
N THR A 194 4.80 1.54 -16.28
CA THR A 194 3.75 0.98 -17.14
C THR A 194 2.43 1.75 -17.07
N ILE A 195 2.41 2.91 -16.42
CA ILE A 195 1.20 3.67 -16.10
C ILE A 195 0.40 4.08 -17.34
N GLU A 196 1.08 4.39 -18.45
CA GLU A 196 0.44 4.73 -19.73
C GLU A 196 -0.33 3.54 -20.32
N THR A 197 0.17 2.31 -20.13
CA THR A 197 -0.46 1.08 -20.62
C THR A 197 -1.59 0.62 -19.68
N VAL A 198 -1.35 0.68 -18.37
CA VAL A 198 -2.31 0.24 -17.35
C VAL A 198 -3.46 1.23 -17.20
N GLY A 199 -3.18 2.53 -17.13
CA GLY A 199 -4.18 3.58 -17.00
C GLY A 199 -5.07 3.44 -15.76
N MET A 200 -6.34 3.82 -15.87
CA MET A 200 -7.28 3.92 -14.75
C MET A 200 -7.51 2.60 -14.00
N VAL A 201 -7.25 1.44 -14.61
CA VAL A 201 -7.45 0.16 -13.90
C VAL A 201 -6.46 -0.04 -12.75
N ALA A 202 -5.35 0.71 -12.72
CA ALA A 202 -4.41 0.76 -11.59
C ALA A 202 -5.08 1.21 -10.29
N LEU A 203 -6.15 2.02 -10.36
CA LEU A 203 -6.90 2.46 -9.19
C LEU A 203 -7.61 1.31 -8.50
N TYR A 204 -8.11 0.33 -9.26
CA TYR A 204 -8.73 -0.87 -8.68
C TYR A 204 -7.69 -1.69 -7.93
N LEU A 205 -6.51 -1.92 -8.53
CA LEU A 205 -5.41 -2.63 -7.87
C LEU A 205 -5.03 -1.95 -6.56
N SER A 206 -4.74 -0.66 -6.62
CA SER A 206 -4.25 0.12 -5.47
C SER A 206 -5.22 0.12 -4.30
N LYS A 207 -6.53 0.05 -4.54
CA LYS A 207 -7.56 -0.04 -3.50
C LYS A 207 -7.65 -1.41 -2.83
N GLU A 208 -7.26 -2.49 -3.52
CA GLU A 208 -7.26 -3.85 -2.96
C GLU A 208 -5.99 -4.15 -2.18
N LEU A 209 -4.87 -3.51 -2.54
CA LEU A 209 -3.61 -3.71 -1.84
C LEU A 209 -3.75 -3.33 -0.36
N PRO A 210 -3.13 -4.09 0.57
CA PRO A 210 -3.17 -3.82 2.00
C PRO A 210 -2.24 -2.66 2.36
N LEU A 211 -2.55 -1.46 1.87
CA LEU A 211 -1.73 -0.24 2.03
C LEU A 211 -1.50 0.13 3.50
N PHE A 212 -2.38 -0.29 4.41
CA PHE A 212 -2.22 -0.10 5.85
C PHE A 212 -1.05 -0.89 6.45
N LEU A 213 -0.56 -1.94 5.77
CA LEU A 213 0.64 -2.69 6.15
C LEU A 213 1.92 -2.11 5.52
N TRP A 214 1.77 -1.22 4.53
CA TRP A 214 2.88 -0.70 3.76
C TRP A 214 3.59 0.45 4.48
N ARG A 215 4.92 0.47 4.37
CA ARG A 215 5.78 1.54 4.90
C ARG A 215 6.62 2.11 3.75
N PRO A 216 6.16 3.20 3.11
CA PRO A 216 6.87 3.77 1.97
C PRO A 216 8.20 4.38 2.40
N SER A 217 9.21 4.21 1.56
CA SER A 217 10.49 4.89 1.65
C SER A 217 10.36 6.38 1.25
N PRO A 218 11.31 7.23 1.65
CA PRO A 218 11.30 8.64 1.27
C PRO A 218 11.33 8.88 -0.25
N GLU A 219 11.92 7.96 -1.02
CA GLU A 219 11.93 8.01 -2.48
C GLU A 219 10.52 7.85 -3.06
N GLU A 220 9.79 6.85 -2.57
CA GLU A 220 8.43 6.54 -3.00
C GLU A 220 7.46 7.65 -2.61
N VAL A 221 7.62 8.24 -1.42
CA VAL A 221 6.85 9.42 -1.00
C VAL A 221 7.07 10.59 -1.95
N ARG A 222 8.30 10.79 -2.44
CA ARG A 222 8.60 11.84 -3.42
C ARG A 222 7.99 11.56 -4.78
N VAL A 223 7.98 10.30 -5.24
CA VAL A 223 7.29 9.89 -6.47
C VAL A 223 5.80 10.17 -6.36
N ILE A 224 5.17 9.76 -5.25
CA ILE A 224 3.75 10.03 -4.96
C ILE A 224 3.47 11.53 -4.91
N GLY A 225 4.35 12.32 -4.27
CA GLY A 225 4.26 13.77 -4.23
C GLY A 225 4.37 14.40 -5.63
N GLY A 226 5.26 13.87 -6.48
CA GLY A 226 5.37 14.26 -7.89
C GLY A 226 4.08 14.01 -8.66
N TRP A 227 3.48 12.83 -8.52
CA TRP A 227 2.18 12.51 -9.11
C TRP A 227 1.06 13.43 -8.63
N LEU A 228 1.05 13.75 -7.33
CA LEU A 228 0.06 14.65 -6.73
C LEU A 228 0.20 16.08 -7.26
N LEU A 229 1.43 16.59 -7.37
CA LEU A 229 1.70 18.01 -7.68
C LEU A 229 1.86 18.30 -9.17
N GLN A 230 2.34 17.37 -9.98
CA GLN A 230 2.76 17.64 -11.37
C GLN A 230 1.68 17.27 -12.40
N HIS A 231 0.71 16.43 -12.04
CA HIS A 231 -0.33 15.95 -12.95
C HIS A 231 -1.69 16.62 -12.66
N PRO A 232 -2.53 16.88 -13.68
CA PRO A 232 -3.86 17.45 -13.47
C PRO A 232 -4.78 16.51 -12.66
N LEU A 233 -5.83 17.06 -12.03
CA LEU A 233 -6.78 16.27 -11.22
C LEU A 233 -7.50 15.15 -11.98
N SER A 234 -7.54 15.23 -13.31
CA SER A 234 -8.11 14.21 -14.19
C SER A 234 -7.14 13.07 -14.54
N ALA A 235 -5.85 13.22 -14.23
CA ALA A 235 -4.83 12.23 -14.52
C ALA A 235 -4.92 11.02 -13.57
N VAL A 236 -4.46 9.87 -14.08
CA VAL A 236 -4.43 8.61 -13.32
C VAL A 236 -3.45 8.75 -12.15
N GLU A 237 -2.29 9.35 -12.40
CA GLU A 237 -1.20 9.60 -11.45
C GLU A 237 -1.69 10.37 -10.22
N ASN A 238 -2.40 11.48 -10.44
CA ASN A 238 -2.93 12.28 -9.34
C ASN A 238 -3.96 11.48 -8.52
N SER A 239 -4.82 10.72 -9.19
CA SER A 239 -5.80 9.86 -8.52
C SER A 239 -5.15 8.71 -7.76
N LEU A 240 -4.09 8.12 -8.30
CA LEU A 240 -3.28 7.08 -7.65
C LEU A 240 -2.59 7.62 -6.41
N ALA A 241 -1.97 8.81 -6.49
CA ALA A 241 -1.37 9.45 -5.33
C ALA A 241 -2.39 9.65 -4.20
N CYS A 242 -3.61 10.07 -4.54
CA CYS A 242 -4.69 10.20 -3.57
C CYS A 242 -5.04 8.86 -2.91
N VAL A 243 -5.22 7.79 -3.70
CA VAL A 243 -5.57 6.44 -3.20
C VAL A 243 -4.46 5.87 -2.32
N LEU A 244 -3.20 6.00 -2.75
CA LEU A 244 -2.05 5.48 -2.01
C LEU A 244 -1.90 6.16 -0.66
N LEU A 245 -1.92 7.50 -0.63
CA LEU A 245 -1.82 8.26 0.62
C LEU A 245 -3.02 8.03 1.53
N GLU A 246 -4.22 7.83 0.97
CA GLU A 246 -5.42 7.52 1.76
C GLU A 246 -5.35 6.12 2.38
N GLY A 247 -4.76 5.15 1.70
CA GLY A 247 -4.69 3.76 2.16
C GLY A 247 -3.67 3.51 3.28
N LEU A 248 -2.72 4.42 3.51
CA LEU A 248 -1.71 4.31 4.55
C LEU A 248 -2.30 4.32 5.97
N ASP A 249 -1.61 3.67 6.91
CA ASP A 249 -1.99 3.66 8.32
C ASP A 249 -1.51 4.92 9.04
N TRP A 250 -2.36 5.94 9.06
CA TRP A 250 -2.15 7.18 9.82
C TRP A 250 -2.55 7.08 11.30
N GLY A 251 -2.85 5.88 11.79
CA GLY A 251 -3.31 5.61 13.14
C GLY A 251 -2.17 5.33 14.13
N TYR A 252 -2.51 4.53 15.14
CA TYR A 252 -1.58 4.05 16.16
C TYR A 252 -1.43 2.54 16.06
N THR A 253 -0.24 2.05 16.38
CA THR A 253 0.03 0.64 16.60
C THR A 253 -0.67 0.14 17.87
N GLN A 254 -0.66 -1.17 18.09
CA GLN A 254 -1.21 -1.78 19.31
C GLN A 254 -0.55 -1.25 20.59
N ASP A 255 0.72 -0.83 20.51
CA ASP A 255 1.49 -0.26 21.62
C ASP A 255 1.16 1.23 21.88
N GLY A 256 0.23 1.81 21.12
CA GLY A 256 -0.17 3.22 21.23
C GLY A 256 0.84 4.23 20.66
N THR A 257 1.86 3.75 19.94
CA THR A 257 2.79 4.59 19.17
C THR A 257 2.27 4.83 17.76
N LEU A 258 2.77 5.86 17.06
CA LEU A 258 2.35 6.12 15.68
C LEU A 258 2.71 4.95 14.74
N ALA A 259 1.77 4.54 13.89
CA ALA A 259 2.01 3.51 12.89
C ALA A 259 3.05 3.94 11.83
N LEU A 260 3.05 5.24 11.51
CA LEU A 260 4.00 5.88 10.61
C LEU A 260 4.79 7.00 11.32
N PRO A 261 6.02 7.32 10.87
CA PRO A 261 6.83 8.36 11.50
C PRO A 261 6.15 9.75 11.48
N SER A 262 6.30 10.54 12.54
CA SER A 262 5.70 11.89 12.61
C SER A 262 6.22 12.85 11.52
N SER A 263 7.44 12.63 11.05
CA SER A 263 8.00 13.35 9.90
C SER A 263 7.18 13.11 8.64
N LEU A 264 6.73 11.88 8.40
CA LEU A 264 5.92 11.53 7.23
C LEU A 264 4.53 12.17 7.32
N HIS A 265 3.90 12.21 8.49
CA HIS A 265 2.65 12.95 8.69
C HIS A 265 2.81 14.42 8.32
N SER A 266 3.91 15.05 8.75
CA SER A 266 4.19 16.46 8.47
C SER A 266 4.48 16.69 6.99
N GLU A 267 5.29 15.84 6.37
CA GLU A 267 5.63 15.90 4.94
C GLU A 267 4.38 15.79 4.07
N VAL A 268 3.51 14.80 4.33
CA VAL A 268 2.26 14.63 3.58
C VAL A 268 1.29 15.80 3.81
N ALA A 269 1.21 16.36 5.02
CA ALA A 269 0.40 17.55 5.25
C ALA A 269 0.85 18.75 4.41
N LEU A 270 2.16 18.95 4.28
CA LEU A 270 2.73 20.01 3.47
C LEU A 270 2.49 19.77 1.97
N LEU A 271 2.66 18.54 1.49
CA LEU A 271 2.36 18.14 0.11
C LEU A 271 0.88 18.40 -0.24
N VAL A 272 -0.03 18.02 0.65
CA VAL A 272 -1.48 18.26 0.47
C VAL A 272 -1.79 19.75 0.45
N ALA A 273 -1.18 20.55 1.32
CA ALA A 273 -1.38 22.01 1.35
C ALA A 273 -0.89 22.70 0.07
N GLU A 274 0.23 22.25 -0.47
CA GLU A 274 0.77 22.76 -1.73
C GLU A 274 -0.13 22.38 -2.92
N ALA A 275 -0.57 21.12 -2.99
CA ALA A 275 -1.49 20.66 -4.02
C ALA A 275 -2.84 21.38 -3.94
N TYR A 276 -3.38 21.60 -2.73
CA TYR A 276 -4.63 22.32 -2.52
C TYR A 276 -4.56 23.74 -3.09
N GLN A 277 -3.49 24.47 -2.80
CA GLN A 277 -3.26 25.80 -3.37
C GLN A 277 -3.17 25.73 -4.90
N LYS A 278 -2.33 24.85 -5.42
CA LYS A 278 -2.13 24.71 -6.87
C LYS A 278 -3.44 24.46 -7.64
N TYR A 279 -4.28 23.55 -7.17
CA TYR A 279 -5.47 23.16 -7.94
C TYR A 279 -6.71 23.99 -7.64
N LEU A 280 -6.83 24.55 -6.44
CA LEU A 280 -8.06 25.21 -5.99
C LEU A 280 -7.94 26.73 -5.92
N THR A 281 -6.74 27.32 -5.99
CA THR A 281 -6.56 28.78 -5.91
C THR A 281 -5.94 29.42 -7.15
N ASP A 282 -5.22 28.67 -8.00
CA ASP A 282 -4.60 29.25 -9.21
C ASP A 282 -5.58 29.53 -10.37
N LYS A 283 -6.86 29.15 -10.23
CA LYS A 283 -7.93 29.58 -11.14
C LYS A 283 -8.72 30.72 -10.49
N PRO A 284 -9.11 31.78 -11.23
CA PRO A 284 -10.00 32.82 -10.71
C PRO A 284 -11.40 32.22 -10.53
N TYR A 285 -11.63 31.52 -9.42
CA TYR A 285 -12.89 30.85 -9.13
C TYR A 285 -13.68 31.63 -8.08
N ASN A 286 -14.74 32.27 -8.57
CA ASN A 286 -15.82 32.82 -7.78
C ASN A 286 -16.49 31.71 -6.95
N GLY A 287 -16.35 31.77 -5.63
CA GLY A 287 -17.43 31.67 -4.64
C GLY A 287 -18.47 30.52 -4.65
N PHE A 288 -18.36 29.46 -5.46
CA PHE A 288 -19.46 28.50 -5.66
C PHE A 288 -19.23 27.07 -5.13
N ILE A 289 -18.46 26.89 -4.05
CA ILE A 289 -18.39 25.57 -3.39
C ILE A 289 -19.46 25.42 -2.28
N SER A 290 -20.24 26.46 -1.95
CA SER A 290 -21.23 26.39 -0.85
C SER A 290 -22.55 25.66 -1.17
N GLU A 291 -22.85 25.24 -2.41
CA GLU A 291 -24.21 24.74 -2.76
C GLU A 291 -24.30 23.34 -3.40
N GLY A 292 -23.21 22.61 -3.58
CA GLY A 292 -23.19 21.38 -4.39
C GLY A 292 -23.39 20.03 -3.67
N ILE A 293 -23.81 19.97 -2.41
CA ILE A 293 -23.93 18.69 -1.68
C ILE A 293 -25.41 18.35 -1.45
N LYS A 294 -26.06 17.81 -2.49
CA LYS A 294 -27.32 17.06 -2.33
C LYS A 294 -27.30 15.81 -3.22
N GLN A 295 -27.25 14.66 -2.53
CA GLN A 295 -27.46 13.30 -3.01
C GLN A 295 -26.44 12.77 -4.03
N VAL A 296 -25.97 11.53 -3.87
CA VAL A 296 -25.96 10.45 -4.88
C VAL A 296 -25.33 9.18 -4.28
N SER A 297 -25.81 8.04 -4.77
CA SER A 297 -25.59 6.65 -4.35
C SER A 297 -24.13 6.15 -4.44
N TYR A 298 -23.90 5.03 -3.74
CA TYR A 298 -22.65 4.31 -3.51
C TYR A 298 -21.71 4.15 -4.75
N LEU A 299 -22.25 4.07 -5.97
CA LEU A 299 -21.45 3.91 -7.19
C LEU A 299 -20.85 5.21 -7.75
N ALA A 300 -21.44 6.39 -7.47
CA ALA A 300 -20.86 7.67 -7.87
C ALA A 300 -19.61 8.04 -7.06
N SER A 301 -19.50 7.52 -5.83
CA SER A 301 -18.32 7.70 -4.97
C SER A 301 -17.06 7.04 -5.54
N VAL A 302 -17.22 5.94 -6.28
CA VAL A 302 -16.13 5.17 -6.87
C VAL A 302 -15.61 5.83 -8.16
N LEU A 303 -16.51 6.46 -8.94
CA LEU A 303 -16.20 7.07 -10.23
C LEU A 303 -16.15 8.61 -10.20
N ARG A 304 -16.39 9.25 -9.05
CA ARG A 304 -16.52 10.71 -8.89
C ARG A 304 -17.55 11.35 -9.86
N LEU A 305 -18.57 10.59 -10.27
CA LEU A 305 -19.58 11.06 -11.20
C LEU A 305 -20.61 11.92 -10.47
N GLY A 306 -20.38 13.24 -10.43
CA GLY A 306 -21.36 14.23 -9.92
C GLY A 306 -20.75 15.44 -9.20
N LEU A 307 -19.49 15.34 -8.76
CA LEU A 307 -18.73 16.46 -8.18
C LEU A 307 -17.67 16.92 -9.17
N SER A 308 -17.32 18.21 -9.16
CA SER A 308 -16.14 18.65 -9.89
C SER A 308 -14.89 17.94 -9.36
N PRO A 309 -13.86 17.72 -10.21
CA PRO A 309 -12.57 17.20 -9.75
C PRO A 309 -12.01 18.01 -8.57
N GLU A 310 -12.19 19.33 -8.62
CA GLU A 310 -11.80 20.27 -7.57
C GLU A 310 -12.54 20.03 -6.23
N ALA A 311 -13.86 19.82 -6.26
CA ALA A 311 -14.63 19.53 -5.06
C ALA A 311 -14.26 18.18 -4.45
N SER A 312 -14.09 17.15 -5.30
CA SER A 312 -13.64 15.82 -4.88
C SER A 312 -12.25 15.87 -4.24
N PHE A 313 -11.34 16.63 -4.84
CA PHE A 313 -9.98 16.81 -4.32
C PHE A 313 -9.97 17.55 -2.98
N SER A 314 -10.78 18.62 -2.86
CA SER A 314 -10.93 19.36 -1.59
C SER A 314 -11.42 18.45 -0.47
N GLN A 315 -12.45 17.63 -0.73
CA GLN A 315 -12.96 16.68 0.24
C GLN A 315 -11.91 15.65 0.66
N TRP A 316 -11.20 15.06 -0.31
CA TRP A 316 -10.11 14.11 -0.04
C TRP A 316 -9.01 14.74 0.82
N ALA A 317 -8.58 15.96 0.47
CA ALA A 317 -7.52 16.68 1.20
C ALA A 317 -7.88 16.88 2.67
N TRP A 318 -9.11 17.33 2.96
CA TRP A 318 -9.58 17.50 4.33
C TRP A 318 -9.73 16.17 5.08
N GLN A 319 -10.24 15.13 4.42
CA GLN A 319 -10.35 13.81 5.04
C GLN A 319 -8.97 13.24 5.42
N LEU A 320 -7.97 13.40 4.55
CA LEU A 320 -6.61 12.97 4.82
C LEU A 320 -5.99 13.80 5.95
N LEU A 321 -6.04 15.14 5.89
CA LEU A 321 -5.45 16.01 6.91
C LEU A 321 -6.00 15.79 8.32
N LEU A 322 -7.28 15.43 8.45
CA LEU A 322 -7.90 15.12 9.73
C LEU A 322 -7.50 13.74 10.29
N ARG A 323 -6.93 12.85 9.45
CA ARG A 323 -6.39 11.56 9.90
C ARG A 323 -4.95 11.69 10.40
N LEU A 324 -4.20 12.69 9.91
CA LEU A 324 -2.79 12.88 10.27
C LEU A 324 -2.61 13.33 11.73
N LYS A 325 -1.56 12.83 12.38
CA LYS A 325 -1.19 13.16 13.78
C LYS A 325 -0.18 14.30 13.79
N LEU A 326 -0.68 15.51 13.59
CA LEU A 326 0.14 16.72 13.37
C LEU A 326 0.51 17.44 14.67
N HIS A 327 -0.34 17.35 15.69
CA HIS A 327 -0.13 18.03 16.97
C HIS A 327 0.63 17.13 17.96
N GLY A 328 1.47 17.70 18.82
CA GLY A 328 2.27 16.96 19.81
C GLY A 328 1.43 16.05 20.72
N ASN A 329 0.25 16.52 21.16
CA ASN A 329 -0.69 15.71 21.96
C ASN A 329 -1.24 14.49 21.19
N THR A 330 -1.36 14.60 19.86
CA THR A 330 -1.75 13.45 19.02
C THR A 330 -0.58 12.54 18.70
N GLN A 331 0.63 13.07 18.59
CA GLN A 331 1.82 12.25 18.30
C GLN A 331 2.21 11.38 19.49
N TYR A 332 1.99 11.89 20.71
CA TYR A 332 2.33 11.21 21.97
C TYR A 332 1.13 11.21 22.92
N PRO A 333 0.08 10.40 22.67
CA PRO A 333 -1.14 10.39 23.49
C PRO A 333 -0.87 10.11 24.97
N GLN A 334 0.12 9.26 25.26
CA GLN A 334 0.50 8.89 26.63
C GLN A 334 1.20 10.03 27.40
N ALA A 335 1.79 10.98 26.67
CA ALA A 335 2.43 12.17 27.24
C ALA A 335 1.59 13.44 27.00
N ALA A 336 0.39 13.30 26.41
CA ALA A 336 -0.48 14.42 26.15
C ALA A 336 -0.77 15.18 27.44
N TRP A 337 -0.69 16.50 27.38
CA TRP A 337 -0.96 17.38 28.54
C TRP A 337 0.02 17.24 29.72
N SER A 338 1.13 16.53 29.55
CA SER A 338 2.25 16.54 30.50
C SER A 338 2.92 17.91 30.52
N THR A 339 3.57 18.28 31.64
CA THR A 339 4.15 19.62 31.84
C THR A 339 5.02 20.10 30.65
N PRO A 340 4.94 21.40 30.31
CA PRO A 340 5.71 21.96 29.19
C PRO A 340 7.21 21.70 29.42
N GLY A 341 7.83 20.99 28.47
CA GLY A 341 9.25 20.59 28.54
C GLY A 341 9.50 19.07 28.46
N SER A 342 8.47 18.23 28.55
CA SER A 342 8.60 16.76 28.43
C SER A 342 8.35 16.21 27.02
N ALA A 343 7.97 17.06 26.05
CA ALA A 343 7.77 16.63 24.67
C ALA A 343 9.13 16.39 23.99
N PRO A 344 9.36 15.23 23.35
CA PRO A 344 10.67 14.84 22.84
C PRO A 344 11.21 15.72 21.70
N ASN A 345 10.36 16.52 21.04
CA ASN A 345 10.76 17.47 20.00
C ASN A 345 10.11 18.85 20.21
N PRO A 346 10.87 19.96 20.15
CA PRO A 346 10.29 21.30 20.16
C PRO A 346 9.48 21.54 18.88
N SER A 347 8.25 22.06 19.01
CA SER A 347 7.39 22.41 17.89
C SER A 347 8.03 23.52 17.05
N PRO A 348 8.06 23.40 15.70
CA PRO A 348 8.66 24.43 14.85
C PRO A 348 7.89 25.75 14.93
N GLU A 349 8.63 26.86 14.97
CA GLU A 349 8.07 28.20 14.79
C GLU A 349 7.73 28.44 13.31
N LEU A 350 6.55 28.99 13.05
CA LEU A 350 6.01 29.22 11.71
C LEU A 350 6.96 30.06 10.82
N THR A 351 7.80 30.91 11.40
CA THR A 351 8.72 31.84 10.72
C THR A 351 10.11 31.28 10.43
N HIS A 352 10.52 30.16 11.04
CA HIS A 352 11.93 29.72 11.02
C HIS A 352 12.18 28.36 10.35
N ALA A 353 11.14 27.63 9.96
CA ALA A 353 11.29 26.32 9.31
C ALA A 353 11.16 26.44 7.77
N PRO A 354 12.21 26.14 6.99
CA PRO A 354 12.21 26.32 5.52
C PRO A 354 11.19 25.44 4.78
N ASN A 355 10.66 24.40 5.43
CA ASN A 355 9.61 23.53 4.88
C ASN A 355 8.18 24.09 5.07
N MET A 356 7.97 25.16 5.86
CA MET A 356 6.64 25.71 6.17
C MET A 356 6.15 26.75 5.16
N HIS A 357 6.90 27.01 4.08
CA HIS A 357 6.53 27.96 3.03
C HIS A 357 5.12 27.73 2.44
N PRO A 358 4.66 26.49 2.17
CA PRO A 358 3.30 26.25 1.70
C PRO A 358 2.23 26.71 2.71
N VAL A 359 2.47 26.50 4.00
CA VAL A 359 1.54 26.88 5.08
C VAL A 359 1.52 28.40 5.24
N LEU A 360 2.69 29.04 5.29
CA LEU A 360 2.80 30.51 5.35
C LEU A 360 2.08 31.19 4.20
N ARG A 361 2.24 30.68 2.97
CA ARG A 361 1.55 31.20 1.79
C ARG A 361 0.03 31.05 1.92
N ALA A 362 -0.43 29.88 2.35
CA ALA A 362 -1.85 29.61 2.54
C ALA A 362 -2.48 30.50 3.63
N VAL A 363 -1.79 30.71 4.75
CA VAL A 363 -2.26 31.60 5.83
C VAL A 363 -2.36 33.05 5.34
N LYS A 364 -1.35 33.55 4.62
CA LYS A 364 -1.37 34.91 4.04
C LYS A 364 -2.50 35.09 3.03
N ALA A 365 -2.85 34.04 2.29
CA ALA A 365 -3.97 34.02 1.37
C ALA A 365 -5.33 33.80 2.05
N GLY A 366 -5.37 33.66 3.38
CA GLY A 366 -6.61 33.43 4.14
C GLY A 366 -7.23 32.05 3.89
N LEU A 367 -6.45 31.09 3.40
CA LEU A 367 -6.97 29.76 3.06
C LEU A 367 -7.22 28.94 4.34
N PRO A 368 -8.39 28.27 4.45
CA PRO A 368 -8.71 27.47 5.63
C PRO A 368 -7.69 26.36 5.90
N ILE A 369 -7.16 25.71 4.85
CA ILE A 369 -6.16 24.65 4.99
C ILE A 369 -4.85 25.15 5.64
N GLY A 370 -4.44 26.38 5.30
CA GLY A 370 -3.28 27.03 5.91
C GLY A 370 -3.51 27.35 7.37
N CYS A 371 -4.69 27.89 7.70
CA CYS A 371 -5.09 28.18 9.08
C CYS A 371 -5.08 26.92 9.95
N TYR A 372 -5.64 25.80 9.44
CA TYR A 372 -5.64 24.52 10.14
C TYR A 372 -4.21 24.02 10.42
N LEU A 373 -3.35 23.98 9.40
CA LEU A 373 -2.00 23.46 9.55
C LEU A 373 -1.11 24.36 10.42
N ALA A 374 -1.27 25.67 10.33
CA ALA A 374 -0.55 26.60 11.20
C ALA A 374 -0.85 26.31 12.68
N ILE A 375 -2.13 26.13 13.04
CA ILE A 375 -2.49 25.76 14.41
C ILE A 375 -2.00 24.33 14.73
N ALA A 376 -2.25 23.35 13.85
CA ALA A 376 -1.96 21.95 14.13
C ALA A 376 -0.46 21.62 14.27
N MET A 377 0.42 22.33 13.56
CA MET A 377 1.84 21.94 13.40
C MET A 377 2.83 22.90 14.07
N THR A 378 2.41 24.11 14.44
CA THR A 378 3.34 25.15 14.94
C THR A 378 3.07 25.55 16.37
N THR A 379 3.94 26.39 16.91
CA THR A 379 3.79 27.01 18.23
C THR A 379 2.43 27.67 18.46
N VAL A 380 1.73 28.10 17.39
CA VAL A 380 0.40 28.70 17.46
C VAL A 380 -0.64 27.79 18.11
N GLY A 381 -0.61 26.46 17.88
CA GLY A 381 -1.48 25.52 18.59
C GLY A 381 -0.83 24.84 19.79
N HIS A 382 0.50 24.78 19.82
CA HIS A 382 1.24 24.07 20.88
C HIS A 382 1.49 24.92 22.14
N ARG A 383 1.25 26.23 22.08
CA ARG A 383 1.32 27.15 23.23
C ARG A 383 0.03 27.93 23.36
N LEU A 384 -0.65 27.76 24.49
CA LEU A 384 -1.94 28.42 24.73
C LEU A 384 -1.84 29.95 24.67
N GLU A 385 -0.76 30.54 25.19
CA GLU A 385 -0.53 31.99 25.14
C GLU A 385 -0.53 32.51 23.70
N VAL A 386 0.19 31.82 22.80
CA VAL A 386 0.28 32.16 21.38
C VAL A 386 -1.04 31.87 20.67
N PHE A 387 -1.72 30.79 21.05
CA PHE A 387 -3.05 30.48 20.54
C PHE A 387 -4.04 31.60 20.84
N CYS A 388 -4.06 32.13 22.07
CA CYS A 388 -4.95 33.21 22.48
C CYS A 388 -4.66 34.53 21.74
N THR A 389 -3.41 34.83 21.39
CA THR A 389 -3.04 36.07 20.70
C THR A 389 -3.14 35.98 19.18
N GLU A 390 -2.74 34.86 18.58
CA GLU A 390 -2.62 34.69 17.12
C GLU A 390 -3.52 33.58 16.57
N GLY A 391 -3.72 32.49 17.33
CA GLY A 391 -4.47 31.31 16.87
C GLY A 391 -5.98 31.52 16.78
N VAL A 392 -6.56 32.42 17.59
CA VAL A 392 -8.01 32.70 17.59
C VAL A 392 -8.48 33.25 16.24
N ASP A 393 -7.72 34.14 15.60
CA ASP A 393 -8.07 34.68 14.28
C ASP A 393 -8.00 33.61 13.18
N LEU A 394 -7.02 32.71 13.27
CA LEU A 394 -6.91 31.56 12.36
C LEU A 394 -8.09 30.58 12.54
N LEU A 395 -8.50 30.33 13.78
CA LEU A 395 -9.67 29.50 14.08
C LEU A 395 -10.97 30.16 13.61
N LYS A 396 -11.10 31.48 13.76
CA LYS A 396 -12.24 32.25 13.25
C LYS A 396 -12.37 32.10 11.75
N ASN A 397 -11.27 32.18 10.99
CA ASN A 397 -11.29 31.95 9.55
C ASN A 397 -11.79 30.55 9.18
N LEU A 398 -11.33 29.51 9.89
CA LEU A 398 -11.83 28.13 9.69
C LEU A 398 -13.34 28.01 9.88
N ILE A 399 -13.88 28.63 10.93
CA ILE A 399 -15.31 28.60 11.25
C ILE A 399 -16.12 29.36 10.20
N GLN A 400 -15.65 30.55 9.79
CA GLN A 400 -16.31 31.38 8.77
C GLN A 400 -16.34 30.68 7.41
N SER A 401 -15.32 29.90 7.08
CA SER A 401 -15.27 29.06 5.89
C SER A 401 -15.99 27.70 6.03
N GLN A 402 -16.80 27.50 7.09
CA GLN A 402 -17.60 26.30 7.35
C GLN A 402 -16.81 25.01 7.57
N HIS A 403 -15.52 25.07 7.88
CA HIS A 403 -14.70 23.89 8.22
C HIS A 403 -14.82 23.53 9.72
N LEU A 404 -16.06 23.36 10.20
CA LEU A 404 -16.38 23.16 11.62
C LEU A 404 -15.74 21.88 12.20
N ARG A 405 -15.69 20.80 11.41
CA ARG A 405 -15.05 19.54 11.83
C ARG A 405 -13.56 19.74 12.12
N ALA A 406 -12.87 20.54 11.30
CA ALA A 406 -11.45 20.85 11.50
C ALA A 406 -11.24 21.74 12.72
N ALA A 407 -12.13 22.72 12.95
CA ALA A 407 -12.10 23.56 14.14
C ALA A 407 -12.26 22.73 15.43
N VAL A 408 -13.23 21.82 15.48
CA VAL A 408 -13.43 20.91 16.64
C VAL A 408 -12.21 20.01 16.84
N HIS A 409 -11.66 19.45 15.76
CA HIS A 409 -10.46 18.61 15.82
C HIS A 409 -9.25 19.37 16.40
N LEU A 410 -9.08 20.65 16.09
CA LEU A 410 -8.02 21.47 16.69
C LEU A 410 -8.27 21.74 18.17
N LEU A 411 -9.50 22.10 18.54
CA LEU A 411 -9.84 22.43 19.93
C LEU A 411 -9.61 21.25 20.87
N ASP A 412 -9.91 20.03 20.43
CA ASP A 412 -9.66 18.79 21.18
C ASP A 412 -8.15 18.59 21.49
N ASN A 413 -7.28 19.18 20.67
CA ASN A 413 -5.83 19.07 20.82
C ASN A 413 -5.18 20.24 21.57
N ILE A 414 -5.88 21.37 21.70
CA ILE A 414 -5.36 22.62 22.30
C ILE A 414 -5.92 22.83 23.70
N LEU A 415 -7.20 22.48 23.92
CA LEU A 415 -7.87 22.63 25.20
C LEU A 415 -7.82 21.30 25.97
N PRO A 416 -7.15 21.24 27.13
CA PRO A 416 -7.11 20.01 27.91
C PRO A 416 -8.51 19.63 28.41
N PRO A 417 -8.83 18.33 28.50
CA PRO A 417 -10.13 17.86 28.99
C PRO A 417 -10.38 18.22 30.46
N THR A 418 -9.32 18.46 31.22
CA THR A 418 -9.39 19.02 32.57
C THR A 418 -8.42 20.19 32.67
N TYR A 419 -8.94 21.33 33.11
CA TYR A 419 -8.16 22.54 33.27
C TYR A 419 -7.75 22.67 34.74
N PRO A 420 -6.48 22.50 35.12
CA PRO A 420 -6.05 22.81 36.48
C PRO A 420 -6.07 24.34 36.64
N LEU A 421 -7.23 24.85 37.05
CA LEU A 421 -7.52 26.28 37.30
C LEU A 421 -6.53 26.96 38.27
N SER A 422 -5.71 26.20 39.01
CA SER A 422 -4.79 26.71 40.01
C SER A 422 -3.70 27.62 39.44
N PHE A 423 -3.22 27.41 38.21
CA PHE A 423 -2.08 28.18 37.69
C PHE A 423 -2.44 29.59 37.19
N TYR A 424 -3.64 29.76 36.61
CA TYR A 424 -4.06 31.04 36.02
C TYR A 424 -4.91 31.91 36.97
N LEU A 425 -5.53 31.33 38.00
CA LEU A 425 -6.19 32.13 39.05
C LEU A 425 -5.19 32.86 39.97
N LEU A 426 -3.96 32.36 40.09
CA LEU A 426 -2.93 32.95 40.95
C LEU A 426 -2.18 34.14 40.33
N LYS A 427 -2.42 34.45 39.05
CA LYS A 427 -1.82 35.62 38.36
C LYS A 427 -2.78 36.78 38.11
N ASN A 428 -3.99 36.74 38.67
CA ASN A 428 -4.80 37.95 38.84
C ASN A 428 -4.44 38.63 40.17
N THR A 429 -3.23 39.18 40.24
CA THR A 429 -2.97 40.27 41.19
C THR A 429 -3.30 41.58 40.48
N GLN A 430 -4.29 42.28 41.02
CA GLN A 430 -4.77 43.61 40.61
C GLN A 430 -3.65 44.64 40.46
#